data_AF-A0A7K5BJ49-F1
#
_entry.id   AF-A0A7K5BJ49-F1
#
_cell.length_a   1.000
_cell.length_b   1.000
_cell.length_c   1.000
_cell.angle_alpha   90.00
_cell.angle_beta   90.00
_cell.angle_gamma   90.00
#
_symmetry.space_group_name_H-M   'P 1'
#
loop_
_entity.id
_entity.type
_entity.pdbx_description
1 polymer ?
#
loop_
_entity_poly.entity_id
_entity_poly.type
_entity_poly.pdbx_seq_one_letter_code
_entity_poly.pdbx_strand_id
1 'polypeptide(L)'
;EVRRSPQATPDPVPGRKRTTPLNPANIQGISNGVSCRLFRDRVIHLLALKNYKKPELLALLQRDGIMQKDWDSLGRILHQVANLNATDNSFSLKEDRFKDIQKDWPGYSEADRQALEKILARKSAPSPNANSASHSTSQGPSDANAPSR
;
A
#
# COMPACT_ATOMS: atom_id res chain seq x y z
N GLU A 1 39.68 78.31 -2.93
CA GLU A 1 39.28 77.14 -3.74
C GLU A 1 37.78 76.93 -3.53
N VAL A 2 36.98 77.10 -4.59
CA VAL A 2 35.51 76.97 -4.52
C VAL A 2 35.11 75.98 -5.62
N ARG A 3 34.57 74.82 -5.25
CA ARG A 3 33.92 73.92 -6.22
C ARG A 3 32.47 73.68 -5.82
N ARG A 4 31.60 74.29 -6.63
CA ARG A 4 30.16 74.13 -6.69
C ARG A 4 29.78 72.75 -7.25
N SER A 5 28.71 72.16 -6.73
CA SER A 5 27.80 71.23 -7.44
C SER A 5 26.80 72.06 -8.30
N PRO A 6 25.82 71.54 -9.09
CA PRO A 6 25.41 70.17 -9.49
C PRO A 6 24.99 70.01 -11.00
N GLN A 7 24.69 68.80 -11.49
CA GLN A 7 23.77 68.45 -12.62
C GLN A 7 23.66 66.89 -12.67
N ALA A 8 22.54 66.20 -12.38
CA ALA A 8 21.26 66.04 -13.13
C ALA A 8 21.51 65.35 -14.52
N THR A 9 20.97 64.20 -14.96
CA THR A 9 19.73 63.42 -14.74
C THR A 9 19.93 61.95 -15.31
N PRO A 10 18.94 61.13 -15.74
CA PRO A 10 18.56 59.87 -15.09
C PRO A 10 18.52 58.63 -16.03
N ASP A 11 17.84 57.56 -15.56
CA ASP A 11 17.17 56.49 -16.34
C ASP A 11 17.94 55.15 -16.52
N PRO A 12 17.27 54.04 -16.81
CA PRO A 12 16.51 53.25 -15.84
C PRO A 12 16.86 51.76 -15.95
N VAL A 13 16.98 51.05 -14.84
CA VAL A 13 16.63 49.63 -14.88
C VAL A 13 15.96 49.30 -13.55
N PRO A 14 14.63 49.07 -13.53
CA PRO A 14 14.03 48.32 -12.45
C PRO A 14 14.67 46.93 -12.52
N GLY A 15 15.68 46.72 -11.69
CA GLY A 15 16.24 45.40 -11.43
C GLY A 15 15.05 44.53 -11.09
N ARG A 16 14.67 43.67 -12.04
CA ARG A 16 13.57 42.73 -11.96
C ARG A 16 13.80 41.88 -10.73
N LYS A 17 13.29 42.35 -9.59
CA LYS A 17 13.03 41.52 -8.42
C LYS A 17 11.81 40.74 -8.84
N ARG A 18 12.06 39.71 -9.65
CA ARG A 18 11.08 38.69 -9.95
C ARG A 18 10.88 38.01 -8.60
N THR A 19 9.93 38.55 -7.84
CA THR A 19 9.15 37.85 -6.84
C THR A 19 8.61 36.62 -7.57
N THR A 20 9.42 35.57 -7.63
CA THR A 20 8.90 34.26 -7.98
C THR A 20 8.05 33.88 -6.78
N PRO A 21 6.73 33.75 -6.92
CA PRO A 21 5.94 33.16 -5.84
C PRO A 21 6.56 31.78 -5.60
N LEU A 22 6.99 31.54 -4.35
CA LEU A 22 7.33 30.21 -3.88
C LEU A 22 6.10 29.35 -4.13
N ASN A 23 6.13 28.64 -5.25
CA ASN A 23 5.10 27.72 -5.65
C ASN A 23 5.17 26.55 -4.65
N PRO A 24 4.12 26.27 -3.87
CA PRO A 24 4.14 25.18 -2.90
C PRO A 24 4.22 23.79 -3.56
N ALA A 25 4.18 23.69 -4.90
CA ALA A 25 4.18 22.41 -5.61
C ALA A 25 5.56 21.78 -5.85
N ASN A 26 6.69 22.39 -5.45
CA ASN A 26 8.03 21.89 -5.83
C ASN A 26 8.93 21.38 -4.68
N ILE A 27 8.41 21.20 -3.45
CA ILE A 27 9.15 20.47 -2.39
C ILE A 27 8.42 19.18 -2.02
N GLN A 28 8.01 18.42 -3.03
CA GLN A 28 7.45 17.09 -2.80
C GLN A 28 7.94 16.09 -3.85
N GLY A 29 9.14 16.29 -4.36
CA GLY A 29 9.91 15.24 -5.02
C GLY A 29 10.86 14.61 -4.01
N ILE A 30 10.92 13.27 -3.97
CA ILE A 30 11.90 12.40 -3.26
C ILE A 30 11.45 11.82 -1.92
N SER A 31 10.30 12.19 -1.36
CA SER A 31 9.74 11.41 -0.25
C SER A 31 8.94 10.21 -0.78
N ASN A 32 9.63 9.33 -1.51
CA ASN A 32 9.09 8.09 -2.10
C ASN A 32 8.86 7.00 -1.04
N GLY A 33 8.93 7.36 0.23
CA GLY A 33 8.75 6.45 1.35
C GLY A 33 7.28 6.16 1.64
N VAL A 34 7.05 4.94 2.12
CA VAL A 34 5.78 4.49 2.70
C VAL A 34 5.28 5.45 3.80
N SER A 35 6.18 6.22 4.43
CA SER A 35 5.90 7.25 5.44
C SER A 35 5.19 8.51 4.93
N CYS A 36 5.21 8.80 3.63
CA CYS A 36 4.46 9.91 3.04
C CYS A 36 3.05 9.52 2.58
N ARG A 37 2.72 8.23 2.68
CA ARG A 37 1.38 7.73 2.40
C ARG A 37 0.53 7.86 3.66
N LEU A 38 -0.79 8.01 3.47
CA LEU A 38 -1.71 8.11 4.60
C LEU A 38 -1.58 6.85 5.47
N PHE A 39 -1.58 7.06 6.79
CA PHE A 39 -1.43 5.97 7.75
C PHE A 39 -2.46 4.85 7.53
N ARG A 40 -3.70 5.24 7.21
CA ARG A 40 -4.77 4.31 6.85
C ARG A 40 -4.42 3.46 5.63
N ASP A 41 -3.93 4.06 4.55
CA ASP A 41 -3.57 3.31 3.34
C ASP A 41 -2.48 2.30 3.65
N ARG A 42 -1.48 2.69 4.44
CA ARG A 42 -0.42 1.77 4.85
C ARG A 42 -0.94 0.53 5.56
N VAL A 43 -1.90 0.70 6.49
CA VAL A 43 -2.55 -0.42 7.18
C VAL A 43 -3.33 -1.31 6.21
N ILE A 44 -4.06 -0.69 5.27
CA ILE A 44 -4.79 -1.42 4.21
C ILE A 44 -3.82 -2.28 3.39
N HIS A 45 -2.71 -1.70 2.94
CA HIS A 45 -1.73 -2.40 2.12
C HIS A 45 -1.01 -3.54 2.86
N LEU A 46 -0.78 -3.41 4.16
CA LEU A 46 -0.27 -4.52 4.96
C LEU A 46 -1.29 -5.66 5.02
N LEU A 47 -2.52 -5.35 5.43
CA LEU A 47 -3.57 -6.35 5.59
C LEU A 47 -4.03 -6.99 4.26
N ALA A 48 -3.77 -6.33 3.14
CA ALA A 48 -4.05 -6.85 1.81
C ALA A 48 -3.23 -8.10 1.48
N LEU A 49 -2.01 -8.21 2.00
CA LEU A 49 -1.11 -9.33 1.74
C LEU A 49 -1.43 -10.53 2.65
N LYS A 50 -1.67 -10.27 3.93
CA LYS A 50 -2.04 -11.29 4.91
C LYS A 50 -2.71 -10.69 6.13
N ASN A 51 -3.39 -11.55 6.88
CA ASN A 51 -3.91 -11.20 8.18
C ASN A 51 -2.74 -11.00 9.14
N TYR A 52 -2.76 -9.88 9.88
CA TYR A 52 -1.72 -9.56 10.85
C TYR A 52 -2.31 -9.39 12.24
N LYS A 53 -1.55 -9.74 13.27
CA LYS A 53 -1.93 -9.47 14.66
C LYS A 53 -1.58 -8.02 15.03
N LYS A 54 -2.30 -7.46 16.02
CA LYS A 54 -1.99 -6.11 16.57
C LYS A 54 -0.49 -5.91 16.87
N PRO A 55 0.19 -6.78 17.65
CA PRO A 55 1.62 -6.60 17.94
C PRO A 55 2.52 -6.69 16.71
N GLU A 56 2.17 -7.50 15.71
CA GLU A 56 2.95 -7.60 14.47
C GLU A 56 2.83 -6.33 13.62
N LEU A 57 1.62 -5.78 13.53
CA LEU A 57 1.39 -4.49 12.89
C LEU A 57 2.19 -3.39 13.61
N LEU A 58 2.18 -3.40 14.95
CA LEU A 58 2.99 -2.47 15.75
C LEU A 58 4.49 -2.60 15.44
N ALA A 59 5.03 -3.82 15.35
CA ALA A 59 6.45 -3.99 15.02
C ALA A 59 6.79 -3.50 13.60
N LEU A 60 5.95 -3.82 12.61
CA LEU A 60 6.19 -3.44 11.21
C LEU A 60 6.13 -1.93 11.01
N LEU A 61 5.06 -1.31 11.51
CA LEU A 61 4.87 0.13 11.40
C LEU A 61 5.97 0.91 12.17
N GLN A 62 6.52 0.36 13.26
CA GLN A 62 7.59 0.97 14.04
C GLN A 62 8.89 0.95 13.27
N ARG A 63 9.23 -0.21 12.67
CA ARG A 63 10.40 -0.35 11.79
C ARG A 63 10.36 0.64 10.64
N ASP A 64 9.15 0.97 10.20
CA ASP A 64 8.96 1.87 9.09
C ASP A 64 8.81 3.36 9.48
N GLY A 65 9.12 3.70 10.74
CA GLY A 65 9.20 5.09 11.23
C GLY A 65 7.85 5.75 11.52
N ILE A 66 6.78 4.98 11.76
CA ILE A 66 5.47 5.52 12.14
C ILE A 66 5.55 6.15 13.54
N MET A 67 5.03 7.37 13.67
CA MET A 67 5.09 8.14 14.91
C MET A 67 4.10 7.60 15.96
N GLN A 68 4.42 7.85 17.23
CA GLN A 68 3.64 7.25 18.32
C GLN A 68 2.16 7.65 18.32
N LYS A 69 1.89 8.91 17.95
CA LYS A 69 0.56 9.52 17.78
C LYS A 69 -0.36 8.76 16.83
N ASP A 70 0.21 8.08 15.84
CA ASP A 70 -0.56 7.36 14.83
C ASP A 70 -0.98 5.98 15.37
N TRP A 71 -0.28 5.42 16.37
CA TRP A 71 -0.66 4.16 17.02
C TRP A 71 -1.99 4.21 17.75
N ASP A 72 -2.28 5.33 18.42
CA ASP A 72 -3.56 5.53 19.09
C ASP A 72 -4.72 5.48 18.08
N SER A 73 -4.45 5.95 16.86
CA SER A 73 -5.38 5.89 15.74
C SER A 73 -5.42 4.51 15.08
N LEU A 74 -4.39 3.67 15.23
CA LEU A 74 -4.31 2.33 14.61
C LEU A 74 -5.49 1.46 15.01
N GLY A 75 -5.86 1.46 16.30
CA GLY A 75 -7.00 0.68 16.79
C GLY A 75 -8.31 1.08 16.11
N ARG A 76 -8.55 2.39 15.97
CA ARG A 76 -9.74 2.92 15.29
C ARG A 76 -9.74 2.59 13.80
N ILE A 77 -8.60 2.76 13.15
CA ILE A 77 -8.43 2.47 11.72
C ILE A 77 -8.65 0.98 11.47
N LEU A 78 -8.04 0.10 12.26
CA LEU A 78 -8.23 -1.35 12.16
C LEU A 78 -9.69 -1.74 12.28
N HIS A 79 -10.43 -1.14 13.22
CA HIS A 79 -11.87 -1.39 13.35
C HIS A 79 -12.67 -0.98 12.10
N GLN A 80 -12.24 0.10 11.42
CA GLN A 80 -12.89 0.62 10.23
C GLN A 80 -12.55 -0.17 8.97
N VAL A 81 -11.27 -0.52 8.77
CA VAL A 81 -10.77 -1.13 7.52
C VAL A 81 -10.64 -2.65 7.59
N ALA A 82 -10.63 -3.24 8.78
CA ALA A 82 -10.36 -4.64 9.02
C ALA A 82 -11.42 -5.30 9.91
N ASN A 83 -11.54 -6.62 9.80
CA ASN A 83 -12.33 -7.45 10.69
C ASN A 83 -11.39 -8.09 11.71
N LEU A 84 -11.70 -7.92 13.00
CA LEU A 84 -10.99 -8.60 14.07
C LEU A 84 -11.49 -10.05 14.17
N ASN A 85 -10.59 -11.01 14.01
CA ASN A 85 -10.86 -12.41 14.27
C ASN A 85 -10.72 -12.67 15.77
N ALA A 86 -11.82 -12.97 16.45
CA ALA A 86 -11.82 -13.24 17.90
C ALA A 86 -11.11 -14.55 18.28
N THR A 87 -10.91 -15.48 17.33
CA THR A 87 -10.31 -16.79 17.56
C THR A 87 -8.79 -16.71 17.69
N ASP A 88 -8.15 -15.95 16.82
CA ASP A 88 -6.68 -15.86 16.73
C ASP A 88 -6.13 -14.44 16.93
N ASN A 89 -7.01 -13.47 17.16
CA ASN A 89 -6.73 -12.05 17.36
C ASN A 89 -5.96 -11.42 16.18
N SER A 90 -6.15 -11.94 14.97
CA SER A 90 -5.68 -11.33 13.73
C SER A 90 -6.70 -10.36 13.15
N PHE A 91 -6.20 -9.39 12.42
CA PHE A 91 -7.00 -8.46 11.63
C PHE A 91 -6.94 -8.91 10.18
N SER A 92 -8.10 -9.04 9.54
CA SER A 92 -8.23 -9.34 8.11
C SER A 92 -8.83 -8.14 7.38
N LEU A 93 -8.34 -7.83 6.18
CA LEU A 93 -8.84 -6.68 5.43
C LEU A 93 -10.30 -6.90 5.00
N LYS A 94 -11.16 -5.89 5.17
CA LYS A 94 -12.55 -5.93 4.68
C LYS A 94 -12.58 -5.93 3.15
N GLU A 95 -13.54 -6.65 2.57
CA GLU A 95 -13.72 -6.76 1.11
C GLU A 95 -13.93 -5.39 0.44
N ASP A 96 -14.63 -4.47 1.11
CA ASP A 96 -14.84 -3.10 0.63
C ASP A 96 -13.55 -2.28 0.49
N ARG A 97 -12.47 -2.70 1.15
CA ARG A 97 -11.18 -1.99 1.13
C ARG A 97 -10.24 -2.51 0.07
N PHE A 98 -10.58 -3.59 -0.62
CA PHE A 98 -9.71 -4.09 -1.70
C PHE A 98 -9.62 -3.13 -2.89
N LYS A 99 -10.63 -2.26 -3.07
CA LYS A 99 -10.60 -1.16 -4.04
C LYS A 99 -9.61 -0.04 -3.71
N ASP A 100 -9.22 0.08 -2.44
CA ASP A 100 -8.26 1.09 -1.98
C ASP A 100 -6.79 0.61 -2.14
N ILE A 101 -6.56 -0.63 -2.62
CA ILE A 101 -5.21 -1.22 -2.74
C ILE A 101 -4.52 -0.79 -4.03
N GLN A 102 -3.25 -0.40 -3.92
CA GLN A 102 -2.38 0.02 -5.02
C GLN A 102 -1.35 -1.08 -5.34
N LYS A 103 -1.31 -1.53 -6.60
CA LYS A 103 -0.34 -2.55 -7.06
C LYS A 103 1.11 -2.05 -7.05
N ASP A 104 1.32 -0.75 -7.28
CA ASP A 104 2.63 -0.10 -7.28
C ASP A 104 3.04 0.45 -5.91
N TRP A 105 2.54 -0.14 -4.83
CA TRP A 105 2.90 0.28 -3.48
C TRP A 105 4.40 0.11 -3.23
N PRO A 106 5.12 1.13 -2.74
CA PRO A 106 6.57 1.08 -2.54
C PRO A 106 7.02 0.06 -1.48
N GLY A 107 6.09 -0.42 -0.64
CA GLY A 107 6.36 -1.48 0.34
C GLY A 107 6.16 -2.90 -0.20
N TYR A 108 5.73 -3.08 -1.45
CA TYR A 108 5.55 -4.40 -2.05
C TYR A 108 6.76 -4.82 -2.85
N SER A 109 7.31 -5.97 -2.48
CA SER A 109 8.21 -6.72 -3.36
C SER A 109 7.45 -7.31 -4.54
N GLU A 110 8.16 -7.74 -5.59
CA GLU A 110 7.53 -8.42 -6.73
C GLU A 110 6.74 -9.66 -6.29
N ALA A 111 7.25 -10.41 -5.32
CA ALA A 111 6.56 -11.55 -4.72
C ALA A 111 5.25 -11.13 -4.02
N ASP A 112 5.27 -10.01 -3.30
CA ASP A 112 4.08 -9.46 -2.64
C ASP A 112 3.01 -9.05 -3.66
N ARG A 113 3.42 -8.45 -4.79
CA ARG A 113 2.50 -8.07 -5.87
C ARG A 113 1.81 -9.29 -6.49
N GLN A 114 2.56 -10.36 -6.74
CA GLN A 114 2.00 -11.62 -7.23
C GLN A 114 1.06 -12.28 -6.20
N ALA A 115 1.42 -12.25 -4.91
CA ALA A 115 0.57 -12.76 -3.85
C ALA A 115 -0.74 -11.98 -3.76
N LEU A 116 -0.66 -10.65 -3.82
CA LEU A 116 -1.82 -9.77 -3.82
C LEU A 116 -2.76 -10.05 -4.99
N GLU A 117 -2.23 -10.24 -6.20
CA GLU A 117 -3.04 -10.57 -7.36
C GLU A 117 -3.80 -11.90 -7.18
N LYS A 118 -3.15 -12.93 -6.63
CA LYS A 118 -3.80 -14.20 -6.28
C LYS A 118 -4.87 -14.03 -5.19
N ILE A 119 -4.64 -13.15 -4.21
CA ILE A 119 -5.62 -12.86 -3.15
C ILE A 119 -6.83 -12.12 -3.72
N LEU A 120 -6.61 -11.13 -4.58
CA LEU A 120 -7.66 -10.39 -5.27
C LEU A 120 -8.48 -11.32 -6.15
N ALA A 121 -7.84 -12.14 -6.99
CA ALA A 121 -8.52 -13.10 -7.86
C ALA A 121 -9.41 -14.09 -7.08
N ARG A 122 -8.92 -14.60 -5.93
CA ARG A 122 -9.71 -15.47 -5.05
C ARG A 122 -10.86 -14.75 -4.35
N LYS A 123 -10.72 -13.46 -4.04
CA LYS A 123 -11.75 -12.64 -3.37
C LYS A 123 -12.82 -12.15 -4.34
N SER A 124 -12.44 -11.90 -5.59
CA SER A 124 -13.37 -11.49 -6.66
C SER A 124 -14.07 -12.65 -7.34
N ALA A 125 -13.58 -13.88 -7.17
CA ALA A 125 -14.30 -15.05 -7.62
C ALA A 125 -15.56 -15.21 -6.75
N PRO A 126 -16.77 -15.32 -7.34
CA PRO A 126 -17.93 -15.80 -6.59
C PRO A 126 -17.55 -17.18 -6.05
N SER A 127 -17.45 -17.32 -4.74
CA SER A 127 -17.15 -18.59 -4.10
C SER A 127 -18.15 -19.64 -4.57
N PRO A 128 -17.74 -20.75 -5.20
CA PRO A 128 -18.48 -21.97 -5.02
C PRO A 128 -18.12 -22.44 -3.61
N ASN A 129 -19.02 -22.18 -2.67
CA ASN A 129 -18.94 -22.82 -1.39
C ASN A 129 -19.04 -24.33 -1.60
N ALA A 130 -18.03 -25.04 -1.09
CA ALA A 130 -18.00 -26.47 -0.81
C ALA A 130 -18.05 -27.48 -1.98
N ASN A 131 -17.24 -28.53 -1.77
CA ASN A 131 -17.38 -29.87 -2.31
C ASN A 131 -16.80 -30.14 -3.70
N SER A 132 -16.09 -31.27 -3.79
CA SER A 132 -15.64 -31.94 -5.02
C SER A 132 -14.27 -31.53 -5.56
N ALA A 133 -13.21 -31.89 -4.84
CA ALA A 133 -12.12 -32.62 -5.50
C ALA A 133 -12.20 -34.08 -5.04
N SER A 134 -13.36 -34.69 -5.26
CA SER A 134 -13.45 -36.14 -5.42
C SER A 134 -12.70 -36.50 -6.69
N HIS A 135 -11.37 -36.57 -6.60
CA HIS A 135 -10.62 -37.43 -7.51
C HIS A 135 -10.83 -38.86 -7.00
N SER A 136 -12.00 -39.41 -7.32
CA SER A 136 -12.25 -40.84 -7.29
C SER A 136 -12.58 -41.28 -8.70
N THR A 137 -12.14 -42.49 -8.99
CA THR A 137 -12.30 -43.27 -10.23
C THR A 137 -11.27 -42.89 -11.31
N SER A 138 -10.45 -43.80 -11.84
CA SER A 138 -10.45 -45.24 -11.74
C SER A 138 -9.09 -45.76 -12.22
N GLN A 139 -8.34 -46.51 -11.41
CA GLN A 139 -7.30 -47.39 -11.97
C GLN A 139 -7.16 -48.65 -11.12
N GLY A 140 -7.94 -49.65 -11.53
CA GLY A 140 -8.02 -51.01 -11.00
C GLY A 140 -9.45 -51.52 -11.21
N PRO A 141 -9.69 -52.51 -12.08
CA PRO A 141 -9.20 -53.88 -11.89
C PRO A 141 -8.45 -54.42 -13.13
N SER A 142 -7.37 -55.17 -12.94
CA SER A 142 -7.33 -56.64 -12.94
C SER A 142 -7.53 -57.29 -14.32
N ASP A 143 -6.55 -58.13 -14.64
CA ASP A 143 -6.62 -59.33 -15.48
C ASP A 143 -7.17 -59.24 -16.92
N ALA A 144 -6.23 -59.20 -17.87
CA ALA A 144 -6.38 -59.94 -19.12
C ALA A 144 -5.20 -60.92 -19.23
N ASN A 145 -5.40 -62.07 -18.59
CA ASN A 145 -4.66 -63.29 -18.80
C ASN A 145 -4.84 -63.80 -20.26
N ALA A 146 -3.72 -64.19 -20.86
CA ALA A 146 -3.56 -65.31 -21.79
C ALA A 146 -4.00 -65.21 -23.29
N PRO A 147 -3.35 -66.04 -24.16
CA PRO A 147 -3.11 -65.78 -25.58
C PRO A 147 -4.13 -66.43 -26.51
N SER A 148 -4.11 -66.05 -27.79
CA SER A 148 -4.89 -66.70 -28.85
C SER A 148 -4.02 -67.04 -30.07
N ARG A 149 -3.86 -68.36 -30.24
CA ARG A 149 -3.78 -69.19 -31.45
C ARG A 149 -2.59 -69.08 -32.40
#